data_AF-A0A0D2KHW1-F1
#
_entry.id   AF-A0A0D2KHW1-F1
#
_cell.length_a   1.000
_cell.length_b   1.000
_cell.length_c   1.000
_cell.angle_alpha   90.00
_cell.angle_beta   90.00
_cell.angle_gamma   90.00
#
_symmetry.space_group_name_H-M   'P 1'
#
loop_
_entity.id
_entity.type
_entity.pdbx_description
1 polymer ?
#
loop_
_entity_poly.entity_id
_entity_poly.type
_entity_poly.pdbx_seq_one_letter_code
_entity_poly.pdbx_strand_id
1 'polypeptide(L)'
;MASLRRNNATRGTIDTSRPIGEGAFRVVYKGHYTKGEREGQPLVAKWFKTGVVFESRFYSEDIRAVDKAQVWTFVESSERAGQKHLVEPYIEDFCKFNSNTGVVFDQHDAWSQAMQALSHYSYHASGGSYVLCDLQGGMTDEGMTLTDPVILSRSGTRAYGATDLSLDGISTFFARHRCTKFCQSHWQQPRHQAIYFPAARGTTFM
;
A
#
# COMPACT_ATOMS: atom_id res chain seq x y z
N MET A 1 10.84 -10.56 -17.81
CA MET A 1 10.24 -11.79 -17.22
C MET A 1 8.85 -11.41 -16.73
N ALA A 2 7.82 -12.19 -17.06
CA ALA A 2 6.48 -11.95 -16.52
C ALA A 2 6.48 -12.31 -15.02
N SER A 3 5.90 -11.47 -14.16
CA SER A 3 5.82 -11.77 -12.72
C SER A 3 4.95 -13.01 -12.49
N LEU A 4 5.45 -13.98 -11.72
CA LEU A 4 4.72 -15.16 -11.22
C LEU A 4 3.52 -14.76 -10.34
N ARG A 5 3.50 -13.52 -9.84
CA ARG A 5 2.39 -12.92 -9.11
C ARG A 5 1.40 -12.12 -9.96
N ARG A 6 1.52 -12.10 -11.30
CA ARG A 6 0.46 -11.54 -12.15
C ARG A 6 -0.85 -12.26 -11.85
N ASN A 7 -1.91 -11.50 -11.63
CA ASN A 7 -3.23 -12.06 -11.46
C ASN A 7 -3.91 -12.05 -12.82
N ASN A 8 -4.11 -13.21 -13.43
CA ASN A 8 -4.94 -13.43 -14.63
C ASN A 8 -6.10 -14.40 -14.35
N ALA A 9 -6.38 -14.68 -13.07
CA ALA A 9 -7.54 -15.49 -12.71
C ALA A 9 -8.83 -14.73 -13.07
N THR A 10 -9.94 -15.46 -13.24
CA THR A 10 -11.23 -14.88 -13.65
C THR A 10 -12.36 -15.18 -12.67
N ARG A 11 -12.12 -16.05 -11.68
CA ARG A 11 -13.10 -16.39 -10.65
C ARG A 11 -12.42 -16.84 -9.37
N GLY A 12 -13.10 -16.61 -8.26
CA GLY A 12 -12.70 -17.06 -6.93
C GLY A 12 -13.89 -17.04 -5.98
N THR A 13 -13.73 -17.70 -4.84
CA THR A 13 -14.65 -17.65 -3.70
C THR A 13 -14.01 -16.87 -2.57
N ILE A 14 -14.81 -16.12 -1.82
CA ILE A 14 -14.33 -15.22 -0.77
C ILE A 14 -15.14 -15.48 0.49
N ASP A 15 -14.46 -15.74 1.60
CA ASP A 15 -15.11 -15.86 2.89
C ASP A 15 -15.37 -14.45 3.46
N THR A 16 -16.59 -13.96 3.28
CA THR A 16 -17.00 -12.64 3.78
C THR A 16 -17.48 -12.67 5.25
N SER A 17 -17.46 -13.82 5.92
CA SER A 17 -17.95 -13.96 7.30
C SER A 17 -17.04 -13.29 8.33
N ARG A 18 -15.72 -13.27 8.06
CA ARG A 18 -14.73 -12.69 8.95
C ARG A 18 -13.62 -11.97 8.19
N PRO A 19 -13.40 -10.66 8.42
CA PRO A 19 -12.27 -9.96 7.84
C PRO A 19 -10.95 -10.47 8.43
N ILE A 20 -9.92 -10.52 7.60
CA ILE A 20 -8.54 -10.87 8.01
C ILE A 20 -7.67 -9.63 8.25
N GLY A 21 -8.17 -8.44 7.90
CA GLY A 21 -7.47 -7.18 8.10
C GLY A 21 -8.37 -6.00 7.75
N GLU A 22 -8.03 -4.85 8.32
CA GLU A 22 -8.74 -3.60 8.09
C GLU A 22 -7.74 -2.45 8.05
N GLY A 23 -7.78 -1.66 6.98
CA GLY A 23 -7.04 -0.41 6.84
C GLY A 23 -7.93 0.80 7.10
N ALA A 24 -7.46 2.01 6.83
CA ALA A 24 -8.26 3.23 6.95
C ALA A 24 -9.54 3.16 6.07
N PHE A 25 -9.37 2.73 4.82
CA PHE A 25 -10.44 2.76 3.80
C PHE A 25 -10.96 1.41 3.37
N ARG A 26 -10.22 0.33 3.68
CA ARG A 26 -10.52 -1.00 3.15
C ARG A 26 -10.69 -2.02 4.25
N VAL A 27 -11.58 -2.97 4.00
CA VAL A 27 -11.68 -4.22 4.74
C VAL A 27 -11.19 -5.34 3.82
N VAL A 28 -10.44 -6.29 4.38
CA VAL A 28 -9.77 -7.36 3.64
C VAL A 28 -10.34 -8.70 4.06
N TYR A 29 -10.74 -9.49 3.08
CA TYR A 29 -11.22 -10.86 3.26
C TYR A 29 -10.31 -11.84 2.53
N LYS A 30 -10.27 -13.09 3.02
CA LYS A 30 -9.51 -14.17 2.39
C LYS A 30 -10.42 -15.02 1.51
N GLY A 31 -9.84 -15.57 0.45
CA GLY A 31 -10.54 -16.45 -0.46
C GLY A 31 -9.60 -17.39 -1.19
N HIS A 32 -10.13 -18.07 -2.20
CA HIS A 32 -9.34 -18.90 -3.12
C HIS A 32 -9.76 -18.63 -4.55
N TYR A 33 -8.80 -18.67 -5.46
CA TYR A 33 -9.09 -18.66 -6.89
C TYR A 33 -9.72 -19.99 -7.30
N THR A 34 -10.79 -19.93 -8.10
CA THR A 34 -11.53 -21.11 -8.57
C THR A 34 -11.47 -21.29 -10.08
N LYS A 35 -10.86 -20.34 -10.81
CA LYS A 35 -10.64 -20.46 -12.25
C LYS A 35 -9.49 -19.57 -12.75
N GLY A 36 -8.59 -20.16 -13.53
CA GLY A 36 -7.49 -19.48 -14.22
C GLY A 36 -6.12 -19.90 -13.69
N GLU A 37 -5.06 -19.18 -14.06
CA GLU A 37 -3.65 -19.55 -13.79
C GLU A 37 -3.31 -19.75 -12.30
N ARG A 38 -4.15 -19.25 -11.40
CA ARG A 38 -3.96 -19.30 -9.94
C ARG A 38 -4.95 -20.22 -9.22
N GLU A 39 -5.71 -21.05 -9.93
CA GLU A 39 -6.72 -21.94 -9.34
C GLU A 39 -6.16 -22.72 -8.14
N GLY A 40 -6.94 -22.76 -7.05
CA GLY A 40 -6.54 -23.35 -5.77
C GLY A 40 -5.66 -22.48 -4.88
N GLN A 41 -5.01 -21.44 -5.42
CA GLN A 41 -4.16 -20.55 -4.61
C GLN A 41 -5.02 -19.58 -3.77
N PRO A 42 -4.52 -19.16 -2.59
CA PRO A 42 -5.21 -18.17 -1.77
C PRO A 42 -5.16 -16.77 -2.39
N LEU A 43 -6.24 -16.02 -2.20
CA LEU A 43 -6.38 -14.63 -2.59
C LEU A 43 -6.80 -13.74 -1.42
N VAL A 44 -6.58 -12.44 -1.57
CA VAL A 44 -7.24 -11.41 -0.76
C VAL A 44 -8.21 -10.62 -1.62
N ALA A 45 -9.32 -10.24 -1.00
CA ALA A 45 -10.31 -9.37 -1.60
C ALA A 45 -10.49 -8.14 -0.70
N LYS A 46 -10.23 -6.95 -1.25
CA LYS A 46 -10.24 -5.68 -0.55
C LYS A 46 -11.46 -4.87 -1.00
N TRP A 47 -12.38 -4.61 -0.08
CA TRP A 47 -13.52 -3.72 -0.31
C TRP A 47 -13.29 -2.38 0.34
N PHE A 48 -13.71 -1.32 -0.32
CA PHE A 48 -13.85 -0.02 0.32
C PHE A 48 -14.97 -0.06 1.37
N LYS A 49 -14.75 0.61 2.50
CA LYS A 49 -15.76 0.76 3.55
C LYS A 49 -16.89 1.68 3.07
N THR A 50 -18.11 1.43 3.52
CA THR A 50 -19.29 2.23 3.16
C THR A 50 -19.14 3.67 3.66
N GLY A 51 -19.61 4.67 2.88
CA GLY A 51 -19.51 6.10 3.22
C GLY A 51 -18.16 6.76 2.90
N VAL A 52 -17.15 5.94 2.58
CA VAL A 52 -15.89 6.36 1.99
C VAL A 52 -16.11 6.44 0.48
N VAL A 53 -16.86 7.46 0.03
CA VAL A 53 -17.09 7.74 -1.39
C VAL A 53 -15.81 8.32 -1.96
N PHE A 54 -15.00 7.46 -2.56
CA PHE A 54 -13.79 7.90 -3.23
C PHE A 54 -13.79 7.32 -4.63
N GLU A 55 -13.73 8.25 -5.58
CA GLU A 55 -13.93 8.09 -7.02
C GLU A 55 -13.31 6.82 -7.63
N SER A 56 -13.84 6.43 -8.79
CA SER A 56 -13.23 5.48 -9.72
C SER A 56 -11.72 5.70 -9.98
N ARG A 57 -11.18 6.88 -9.67
CA ARG A 57 -9.75 7.22 -9.72
C ARG A 57 -8.87 6.39 -8.79
N PHE A 58 -9.34 6.01 -7.59
CA PHE A 58 -8.53 5.24 -6.64
C PHE A 58 -8.23 3.84 -7.16
N TYR A 59 -9.21 3.17 -7.77
CA TYR A 59 -8.98 1.89 -8.44
C TYR A 59 -7.91 2.03 -9.53
N SER A 60 -7.95 3.11 -10.33
CA SER A 60 -6.97 3.30 -11.41
C SER A 60 -5.56 3.59 -10.91
N GLU A 61 -5.42 4.22 -9.74
CA GLU A 61 -4.14 4.54 -9.12
C GLU A 61 -3.55 3.34 -8.37
N ASP A 62 -4.38 2.56 -7.66
CA ASP A 62 -3.99 1.27 -7.06
C ASP A 62 -3.50 0.30 -8.15
N ILE A 63 -4.22 0.21 -9.28
CA ILE A 63 -3.85 -0.66 -10.40
C ILE A 63 -2.54 -0.21 -11.06
N ARG A 64 -2.29 1.10 -11.14
CA ARG A 64 -1.02 1.64 -11.68
C ARG A 64 0.16 1.37 -10.75
N ALA A 65 -0.06 1.36 -9.43
CA ALA A 65 0.97 1.08 -8.44
C ALA A 65 1.24 -0.43 -8.27
N VAL A 66 0.23 -1.27 -8.54
CA VAL A 66 0.29 -2.71 -8.30
C VAL A 66 -0.25 -3.47 -9.53
N ASP A 67 0.64 -3.83 -10.47
CA ASP A 67 0.36 -4.67 -11.66
C ASP A 67 -0.24 -6.06 -11.32
N LYS A 68 -0.38 -6.38 -10.03
CA LYS A 68 -0.82 -7.66 -9.48
C LYS A 68 -2.30 -7.66 -9.03
N ALA A 69 -2.98 -6.51 -9.05
CA ALA A 69 -4.38 -6.37 -8.61
C ALA A 69 -5.39 -6.39 -9.78
N GLN A 70 -6.56 -6.99 -9.56
CA GLN A 70 -7.70 -6.94 -10.49
C GLN A 70 -8.95 -6.40 -9.81
N VAL A 71 -9.83 -5.72 -10.57
CA VAL A 71 -11.15 -5.30 -10.07
C VAL A 71 -12.19 -6.34 -10.46
N TRP A 72 -12.81 -6.96 -9.46
CA TRP A 72 -13.89 -7.94 -9.65
C TRP A 72 -15.22 -7.41 -9.09
N THR A 73 -16.32 -7.98 -9.58
CA THR A 73 -17.67 -7.72 -9.06
C THR A 73 -18.11 -8.91 -8.22
N PHE A 74 -18.59 -8.67 -7.00
CA PHE A 74 -19.11 -9.71 -6.14
C PHE A 74 -20.53 -10.10 -6.57
N VAL A 75 -20.80 -11.40 -6.74
CA VAL A 75 -22.06 -11.89 -7.33
C VAL A 75 -22.86 -12.81 -6.42
N GLU A 76 -22.30 -13.23 -5.27
CA GLU A 76 -23.04 -14.07 -4.33
C GLU A 76 -24.16 -13.26 -3.66
N SER A 77 -25.26 -13.94 -3.32
CA SER A 77 -26.44 -13.31 -2.73
C SER A 77 -26.16 -12.85 -1.30
N SER A 78 -25.78 -11.58 -1.15
CA SER A 78 -25.54 -10.91 0.13
C SER A 78 -25.72 -9.39 0.00
N GLU A 79 -25.55 -8.66 1.10
CA GLU A 79 -25.51 -7.18 1.11
C GLU A 79 -24.41 -6.59 0.20
N ARG A 80 -23.41 -7.41 -0.17
CA ARG A 80 -22.28 -7.03 -1.02
C ARG A 80 -22.50 -7.35 -2.50
N ALA A 81 -23.61 -7.97 -2.87
CA ALA A 81 -23.92 -8.30 -4.26
C ALA A 81 -23.86 -7.05 -5.15
N GLY A 82 -23.16 -7.15 -6.29
CA GLY A 82 -22.95 -6.05 -7.22
C GLY A 82 -21.81 -5.09 -6.85
N GLN A 83 -21.23 -5.17 -5.65
CA GLN A 83 -20.12 -4.30 -5.25
C GLN A 83 -18.81 -4.70 -5.93
N LYS A 84 -18.01 -3.70 -6.33
CA LYS A 84 -16.65 -3.89 -6.83
C LYS A 84 -15.64 -4.03 -5.70
N HIS A 85 -14.61 -4.83 -5.92
CA HIS A 85 -13.51 -5.04 -4.98
C HIS A 85 -12.21 -5.34 -5.72
N LEU A 86 -11.09 -5.09 -5.05
CA LEU A 86 -9.77 -5.44 -5.55
C LEU A 86 -9.42 -6.87 -5.14
N VAL A 87 -8.94 -7.66 -6.08
CA VAL A 87 -8.50 -9.05 -5.88
C VAL A 87 -7.03 -9.16 -6.21
N GLU A 88 -6.27 -9.64 -5.24
CA GLU A 88 -4.82 -9.80 -5.31
C GLU A 88 -4.43 -11.17 -4.76
N PRO A 89 -3.30 -11.74 -5.19
CA PRO A 89 -2.84 -12.98 -4.59
C PRO A 89 -2.53 -12.75 -3.10
N TYR A 90 -2.75 -13.75 -2.26
CA TYR A 90 -2.48 -13.64 -0.83
C TYR A 90 -0.98 -13.44 -0.56
N ILE A 91 -0.64 -12.68 0.48
CA ILE A 91 0.73 -12.49 0.96
C ILE A 91 0.80 -13.08 2.36
N GLU A 92 1.64 -14.09 2.53
CA GLU A 92 1.93 -14.67 3.85
C GLU A 92 2.86 -13.76 4.65
N ASP A 93 2.81 -13.88 5.98
CA ASP A 93 3.63 -13.09 6.92
C ASP A 93 3.61 -11.58 6.64
N PHE A 94 2.41 -11.06 6.39
CA PHE A 94 2.18 -9.66 6.09
C PHE A 94 2.63 -8.76 7.25
N CYS A 95 3.45 -7.77 6.94
CA CYS A 95 3.93 -6.77 7.88
C CYS A 95 3.91 -5.37 7.27
N LYS A 96 3.86 -4.37 8.15
CA LYS A 96 3.96 -2.95 7.80
C LYS A 96 5.30 -2.43 8.31
N PHE A 97 6.10 -1.85 7.42
CA PHE A 97 7.46 -1.42 7.70
C PHE A 97 7.51 0.04 8.15
N ASN A 98 6.71 0.88 7.50
CA ASN A 98 6.57 2.28 7.88
C ASN A 98 5.15 2.82 7.65
N SER A 99 4.88 4.02 8.17
CA SER A 99 3.63 4.74 7.91
C SER A 99 3.83 5.99 7.06
N ASN A 100 2.74 6.53 6.52
CA ASN A 100 2.75 7.82 5.81
C ASN A 100 2.96 9.05 6.71
N THR A 101 3.14 8.86 8.02
CA THR A 101 3.59 9.89 8.98
C THR A 101 5.02 9.67 9.46
N GLY A 102 5.75 8.70 8.89
CA GLY A 102 7.16 8.44 9.19
C GLY A 102 7.43 7.54 10.39
N VAL A 103 6.42 6.82 10.90
CA VAL A 103 6.64 5.81 11.95
C VAL A 103 7.39 4.62 11.36
N VAL A 104 8.40 4.11 12.07
CA VAL A 104 9.09 2.84 11.76
C VAL A 104 8.57 1.77 12.73
N PHE A 105 8.17 0.61 12.21
CA PHE A 105 7.54 -0.42 13.04
C PHE A 105 8.55 -1.29 13.77
N ASP A 106 9.64 -1.67 13.11
CA ASP A 106 10.78 -2.34 13.70
C ASP A 106 12.07 -1.68 13.17
N GLN A 107 12.81 -1.01 14.04
CA GLN A 107 14.04 -0.30 13.65
C GLN A 107 15.26 -1.22 13.52
N HIS A 108 15.17 -2.45 14.06
CA HIS A 108 16.28 -3.41 14.08
C HIS A 108 16.17 -4.43 12.94
N ASP A 109 14.96 -4.66 12.43
CA ASP A 109 14.74 -5.48 11.25
C ASP A 109 15.40 -4.89 9.98
N ALA A 110 16.11 -5.74 9.25
CA ALA A 110 16.84 -5.35 8.06
C ALA A 110 15.91 -4.92 6.92
N TRP A 111 14.74 -5.56 6.80
CA TRP A 111 13.75 -5.17 5.78
C TRP A 111 13.13 -3.82 6.09
N SER A 112 12.78 -3.55 7.35
CA SER A 112 12.29 -2.24 7.79
C SER A 112 13.32 -1.13 7.55
N GLN A 113 14.61 -1.41 7.80
CA GLN A 113 15.68 -0.47 7.47
C GLN A 113 15.83 -0.23 5.95
N ALA A 114 15.67 -1.28 5.14
CA ALA A 114 15.68 -1.18 3.68
C ALA A 114 14.47 -0.40 3.16
N MET A 115 13.29 -0.59 3.75
CA MET A 115 12.07 0.15 3.40
C MET A 115 12.17 1.63 3.77
N GLN A 116 12.81 1.96 4.90
CA GLN A 116 13.15 3.36 5.22
C GLN A 116 14.06 3.99 4.16
N ALA A 117 15.08 3.25 3.70
CA ALA A 117 15.95 3.72 2.63
C ALA A 117 15.23 3.81 1.28
N LEU A 118 14.31 2.90 0.96
CA LEU A 118 13.49 2.97 -0.25
C LEU A 118 12.61 4.23 -0.26
N SER A 119 11.99 4.56 0.87
CA SER A 119 11.22 5.81 1.02
C SER A 119 12.12 7.04 0.81
N HIS A 120 13.31 7.09 1.42
CA HIS A 120 14.26 8.19 1.20
C HIS A 120 14.73 8.26 -0.26
N TYR A 121 15.10 7.12 -0.86
CA TYR A 121 15.52 7.03 -2.25
C TYR A 121 14.45 7.56 -3.21
N SER A 122 13.16 7.25 -2.99
CA SER A 122 12.08 7.74 -3.84
C SER A 122 12.01 9.28 -3.90
N TYR A 123 12.31 9.95 -2.79
CA TYR A 123 12.44 11.41 -2.74
C TYR A 123 13.63 11.89 -3.56
N HIS A 124 14.78 11.27 -3.38
CA HIS A 124 15.97 11.62 -4.13
C HIS A 124 15.80 11.41 -5.65
N ALA A 125 15.34 10.22 -6.04
CA ALA A 125 15.17 9.82 -7.44
C ALA A 125 14.12 10.68 -8.17
N SER A 126 13.14 11.23 -7.45
CA SER A 126 12.14 12.14 -8.00
C SER A 126 12.53 13.63 -7.97
N GLY A 127 13.78 13.95 -7.63
CA GLY A 127 14.24 15.33 -7.51
C GLY A 127 13.53 16.11 -6.40
N GLY A 128 13.11 15.41 -5.34
CA GLY A 128 12.40 15.97 -4.19
C GLY A 128 10.89 16.14 -4.39
N SER A 129 10.29 15.41 -5.35
CA SER A 129 8.88 15.59 -5.71
C SER A 129 7.93 14.61 -5.01
N TYR A 130 8.39 13.40 -4.69
CA TYR A 130 7.53 12.33 -4.17
C TYR A 130 8.21 11.52 -3.06
N VAL A 131 7.43 11.03 -2.10
CA VAL A 131 7.88 10.02 -1.13
C VAL A 131 6.94 8.82 -1.22
N LEU A 132 7.51 7.65 -1.51
CA LEU A 132 6.84 6.36 -1.39
C LEU A 132 6.92 5.92 0.08
N CYS A 133 5.79 5.76 0.75
CA CYS A 133 5.71 5.39 2.16
C CYS A 133 4.50 4.50 2.43
N ASP A 134 4.19 4.28 3.71
CA ASP A 134 3.18 3.30 4.13
C ASP A 134 3.49 1.90 3.62
N LEU A 135 4.79 1.59 3.51
CA LEU A 135 5.30 0.38 2.89
C LEU A 135 4.89 -0.83 3.74
N GLN A 136 4.21 -1.76 3.10
CA GLN A 136 3.65 -2.95 3.71
C GLN A 136 3.61 -4.10 2.69
N GLY A 137 3.71 -5.33 3.18
CA GLY A 137 3.88 -6.49 2.33
C GLY A 137 4.45 -7.68 3.07
N GLY A 138 5.07 -8.61 2.35
CA GLY A 138 5.62 -9.82 2.94
C GLY A 138 6.58 -10.52 1.99
N MET A 139 7.32 -11.48 2.55
CA MET A 139 8.23 -12.32 1.77
C MET A 139 7.46 -13.35 0.96
N THR A 140 7.91 -13.55 -0.27
CA THR A 140 7.34 -14.51 -1.22
C THR A 140 8.48 -15.23 -1.93
N ASP A 141 8.17 -16.24 -2.73
CA ASP A 141 9.16 -16.93 -3.56
C ASP A 141 9.87 -16.00 -4.57
N GLU A 142 9.26 -14.85 -4.92
CA GLU A 142 9.87 -13.80 -5.75
C GLU A 142 10.72 -12.80 -4.95
N GLY A 143 10.81 -12.95 -3.63
CA GLY A 143 11.36 -11.97 -2.70
C GLY A 143 10.27 -11.07 -2.07
N MET A 144 10.68 -9.89 -1.64
CA MET A 144 9.80 -8.93 -0.95
C MET A 144 8.72 -8.41 -1.90
N THR A 145 7.46 -8.71 -1.61
CA THR A 145 6.31 -8.17 -2.33
C THR A 145 5.62 -7.11 -1.49
N LEU A 146 5.56 -5.88 -2.01
CA LEU A 146 4.84 -4.76 -1.40
C LEU A 146 3.46 -4.59 -2.04
N THR A 147 2.53 -4.02 -1.28
CA THR A 147 1.18 -3.68 -1.73
C THR A 147 0.69 -2.40 -1.07
N ASP A 148 -0.25 -1.72 -1.72
CA ASP A 148 -0.91 -0.51 -1.19
C ASP A 148 0.06 0.56 -0.66
N PRO A 149 1.12 0.95 -1.40
CA PRO A 149 1.96 2.04 -0.95
C PRO A 149 1.20 3.37 -1.00
N VAL A 150 1.61 4.33 -0.17
CA VAL A 150 1.17 5.72 -0.25
C VAL A 150 2.22 6.54 -0.97
N ILE A 151 1.78 7.49 -1.80
CA ILE A 151 2.63 8.49 -2.43
C ILE A 151 2.31 9.84 -1.80
N LEU A 152 3.27 10.41 -1.08
CA LEU A 152 3.23 11.80 -0.66
C LEU A 152 3.80 12.65 -1.78
N SER A 153 3.06 13.64 -2.26
CA SER A 153 3.49 14.51 -3.35
C SER A 153 3.86 15.90 -2.86
N ARG A 154 4.78 16.56 -3.57
CA ARG A 154 5.07 17.99 -3.32
C ARG A 154 3.89 18.90 -3.67
N SER A 155 2.93 18.40 -4.45
CA SER A 155 1.76 19.16 -4.87
C SER A 155 0.79 19.35 -3.70
N GLY A 156 0.31 20.57 -3.50
CA GLY A 156 -0.78 20.84 -2.54
C GLY A 156 -2.13 20.28 -2.98
N THR A 157 -2.23 19.69 -4.17
CA THR A 157 -3.49 19.19 -4.75
C THR A 157 -3.84 17.75 -4.33
N ARG A 158 -3.02 17.08 -3.51
CA ARG A 158 -3.21 15.68 -3.09
C ARG A 158 -3.46 14.73 -4.28
N ALA A 159 -2.52 14.76 -5.22
CA ALA A 159 -2.69 14.15 -6.54
C ALA A 159 -2.85 12.62 -6.52
N TYR A 160 -2.56 11.97 -5.39
CA TYR A 160 -2.65 10.51 -5.20
C TYR A 160 -3.68 10.12 -4.13
N GLY A 161 -4.72 10.96 -3.97
CA GLY A 161 -5.86 10.68 -3.11
C GLY A 161 -5.68 11.12 -1.65
N ALA A 162 -6.61 10.68 -0.80
CA ALA A 162 -6.76 11.19 0.58
C ALA A 162 -5.58 10.84 1.52
N THR A 163 -4.75 9.87 1.15
CA THR A 163 -3.53 9.48 1.90
C THR A 163 -2.31 10.31 1.52
N ASP A 164 -2.38 11.07 0.42
CA ASP A 164 -1.37 12.05 0.04
C ASP A 164 -1.47 13.26 0.96
N LEU A 165 -0.67 13.24 2.02
CA LEU A 165 -0.54 14.35 2.97
C LEU A 165 0.29 15.52 2.43
N SER A 166 0.63 15.50 1.14
CA SER A 166 1.34 16.56 0.43
C SER A 166 2.70 16.92 1.05
N LEU A 167 3.13 18.18 0.89
CA LEU A 167 4.40 18.69 1.41
C LEU A 167 4.54 18.55 2.93
N ASP A 168 3.45 18.77 3.67
CA ASP A 168 3.45 18.61 5.14
C ASP A 168 3.68 17.15 5.53
N GLY A 169 3.17 16.21 4.74
CA GLY A 169 3.43 14.78 4.86
C GLY A 169 4.90 14.46 4.64
N ILE A 170 5.48 14.97 3.55
CA ILE A 170 6.90 14.80 3.22
C ILE A 170 7.77 15.35 4.36
N SER A 171 7.48 16.58 4.80
CA SER A 171 8.21 17.22 5.90
C SER A 171 8.12 16.42 7.19
N THR A 172 6.92 15.94 7.52
CA THR A 172 6.67 15.10 8.69
C THR A 172 7.40 13.76 8.62
N PHE A 173 7.39 13.10 7.46
CA PHE A 173 8.10 11.84 7.25
C PHE A 173 9.60 12.03 7.47
N PHE A 174 10.21 13.04 6.84
CA PHE A 174 11.64 13.30 6.96
C PHE A 174 12.06 13.81 8.34
N ALA A 175 11.21 14.56 9.04
CA ALA A 175 11.44 14.95 10.43
C ALA A 175 11.58 13.75 11.38
N ARG A 176 11.02 12.59 11.02
CA ARG A 176 11.14 11.32 11.77
C ARG A 176 12.14 10.35 11.16
N HIS A 177 12.48 10.52 9.89
CA HIS A 177 13.41 9.64 9.19
C HIS A 177 14.80 9.73 9.83
N ARG A 178 15.40 8.56 10.07
CA ARG A 178 16.83 8.45 10.33
C ARG A 178 17.42 7.59 9.23
N CYS A 179 18.44 8.12 8.57
CA CYS A 179 19.14 7.36 7.52
C CYS A 179 19.64 6.03 8.11
N THR A 180 19.34 4.96 7.40
CA THR A 180 19.79 3.61 7.75
C THR A 180 21.09 3.31 7.02
N LYS A 181 21.70 2.15 7.28
CA LYS A 181 22.90 1.70 6.56
C LYS A 181 22.69 1.53 5.04
N PHE A 182 21.43 1.51 4.58
CA PHE A 182 21.08 1.40 3.16
C PHE A 182 20.88 2.77 2.49
N CYS A 183 20.77 3.85 3.27
CA CYS A 183 20.73 5.20 2.73
C CYS A 183 22.10 5.64 2.21
N GLN A 184 22.10 6.49 1.18
CA GLN A 184 23.33 7.10 0.68
C GLN A 184 23.43 8.56 1.14
N SER A 185 24.62 8.99 1.55
CA SER A 185 24.86 10.34 2.07
C SER A 185 24.58 11.46 1.06
N HIS A 186 24.69 11.17 -0.24
CA HIS A 186 24.42 12.13 -1.32
C HIS A 186 22.93 12.22 -1.68
N TRP A 187 22.05 11.40 -1.08
CA TRP A 187 20.62 11.46 -1.35
C TRP A 187 20.01 12.73 -0.77
N GLN A 188 19.22 13.40 -1.61
CA GLN A 188 18.54 14.64 -1.25
C GLN A 188 17.58 14.42 -0.08
N GLN A 189 17.42 15.47 0.72
CA GLN A 189 16.42 15.57 1.79
C GLN A 189 15.77 16.95 1.73
N PRO A 190 14.53 17.11 2.20
CA PRO A 190 13.92 18.43 2.30
C PRO A 190 14.74 19.31 3.25
N ARG A 191 14.96 20.57 2.86
CA ARG A 191 15.75 21.55 3.64
C ARG A 191 15.10 21.89 4.99
N HIS A 192 13.77 21.93 5.01
CA HIS A 192 12.99 22.18 6.22
C HIS A 192 12.19 20.92 6.56
N GLN A 193 12.39 20.45 7.78
CA GLN A 193 11.76 19.25 8.32
C GLN A 193 11.04 19.66 9.61
N ALA A 194 9.72 19.58 9.60
CA ALA A 194 8.86 19.88 10.74
C ALA A 194 7.74 18.84 10.82
N ILE A 195 7.24 18.64 12.03
CA ILE A 195 6.17 17.68 12.30
C ILE A 195 4.83 18.40 12.21
N TYR A 196 4.02 18.03 11.22
CA TYR A 196 2.65 18.54 11.02
C TYR A 196 1.59 17.50 11.41
N PHE A 197 1.91 16.22 11.26
CA PHE A 197 1.01 15.12 11.63
C PHE A 197 1.56 14.33 12.84
N PRO A 198 0.68 13.94 13.78
CA PRO A 198 1.05 13.07 14.89
C PRO A 198 1.55 11.72 14.35
N ALA A 199 2.40 11.05 15.12
CA ALA A 199 2.85 9.71 14.78
C ALA A 199 1.67 8.75 14.77
N ALA A 200 1.41 8.11 13.62
CA ALA A 200 0.35 7.13 13.46
C ALA A 200 0.93 5.81 12.96
N ARG A 201 0.51 4.70 13.58
CA ARG A 201 0.80 3.35 13.08
C ARG A 201 -0.06 3.01 11.86
N GLY A 202 -1.33 3.43 11.88
CA GLY A 202 -2.20 3.35 10.71
C GLY A 202 -1.86 4.39 9.64
N THR A 203 -2.52 4.28 8.49
CA THR A 203 -2.44 5.28 7.42
C THR A 203 -3.25 6.52 7.83
N THR A 204 -2.60 7.69 7.85
CA THR A 204 -3.26 8.98 8.08
C THR A 204 -3.85 9.52 6.78
N PHE A 205 -4.94 10.28 6.86
CA PHE A 205 -5.60 10.87 5.71
C PHE A 205 -6.09 12.29 5.99
N MET A 206 -6.36 13.05 4.93
CA MET A 206 -6.94 14.39 4.98
C MET A 206 -7.96 14.64 3.88
#